data_AF-A0A529CKU4-F1
#
_entry.id   AF-A0A529CKU4-F1
#
_cell.length_a   1.000
_cell.length_b   1.000
_cell.length_c   1.000
_cell.angle_alpha   90.00
_cell.angle_beta   90.00
_cell.angle_gamma   90.00
#
_symmetry.space_group_name_H-M   'P 1'
#
loop_
_entity.id
_entity.type
_entity.pdbx_description
1 polymer ?
#
loop_
_entity_poly.entity_id
_entity_poly.type
_entity_poly.pdbx_seq_one_letter_code
_entity_poly.pdbx_strand_id
1 'polypeptide(L)'
;VEWCASRYRSYRPDDNRYTSYGGQQRPCISPYLDITDDGSYVEASDTSSVEGYPPSDEPGAAEFSSDHVQYCFSRYRSYRPEDNSYQPYSGGPRRQCE
;
A
#
# COMPACT_ATOMS: atom_id res chain seq x y z
N VAL A 1 -18.04 5.00 -1.78
CA VAL A 1 -17.87 6.48 -1.75
C VAL A 1 -18.42 7.15 -0.48
N GLU A 2 -19.48 6.63 0.16
CA GLU A 2 -20.10 7.26 1.35
C GLU A 2 -19.18 7.37 2.58
N TRP A 3 -18.30 6.39 2.79
CA TRP A 3 -17.31 6.44 3.87
C TRP A 3 -16.34 7.62 3.72
N CYS A 4 -15.88 7.89 2.50
CA CYS A 4 -14.91 8.96 2.22
C CYS A 4 -15.51 10.35 2.47
N ALA A 5 -16.75 10.58 2.02
CA ALA A 5 -17.49 11.82 2.26
C ALA A 5 -17.76 12.05 3.76
N SER A 6 -18.00 10.98 4.51
CA SER A 6 -18.22 11.05 5.96
C SER A 6 -16.92 11.23 6.75
N ARG A 7 -15.81 10.68 6.27
CA ARG A 7 -14.51 10.67 6.96
C ARG A 7 -13.70 11.94 6.72
N TYR A 8 -13.78 12.52 5.51
CA TYR A 8 -12.98 13.69 5.13
C TYR A 8 -13.89 14.84 4.66
N ARG A 9 -13.91 15.94 5.41
CA ARG A 9 -14.69 17.14 5.06
C ARG A 9 -14.25 17.81 3.74
N SER A 10 -13.02 17.56 3.30
CA SER A 10 -12.45 18.07 2.05
C SER A 10 -12.58 17.07 0.89
N TYR A 11 -13.38 16.02 1.06
CA TYR A 11 -13.60 15.01 0.03
C TYR A 11 -14.42 15.59 -1.12
N ARG A 12 -13.91 15.42 -2.34
CA ARG A 12 -14.61 15.73 -3.58
C ARG A 12 -15.07 14.43 -4.24
N PRO A 13 -16.38 14.25 -4.44
CA PRO A 13 -16.91 13.03 -5.03
C PRO A 13 -16.57 12.90 -6.52
N ASP A 14 -16.40 14.01 -7.25
CA ASP A 14 -16.12 14.03 -8.69
C ASP A 14 -14.84 13.27 -9.07
N ASP A 15 -13.79 13.41 -8.26
CA ASP A 15 -12.46 12.81 -8.53
C ASP A 15 -12.00 11.81 -7.46
N ASN A 16 -12.87 11.45 -6.50
CA ASN A 16 -12.56 10.61 -5.34
C ASN A 16 -11.28 11.05 -4.57
N ARG A 17 -11.08 12.37 -4.40
CA ARG A 17 -9.90 12.95 -3.72
C ARG A 17 -10.24 13.73 -2.46
N TYR A 18 -9.31 13.76 -1.52
CA TYR A 18 -9.39 14.58 -0.31
C TYR A 18 -8.09 15.34 -0.07
N THR A 19 -8.18 16.49 0.59
CA THR A 19 -6.99 17.27 0.99
C THR A 19 -6.41 16.73 2.29
N SER A 20 -5.17 16.28 2.23
CA SER A 20 -4.41 15.86 3.42
C SER A 20 -3.87 17.06 4.21
N TYR A 21 -3.42 16.84 5.44
CA TYR A 21 -2.91 17.89 6.33
C TYR A 21 -1.75 18.72 5.74
N GLY A 22 -1.00 18.18 4.78
CA GLY A 22 0.04 18.91 4.05
C GLY A 22 -0.45 19.71 2.83
N GLY A 23 -1.78 19.84 2.64
CA GLY A 23 -2.39 20.50 1.49
C GLY A 23 -2.43 19.65 0.21
N GLN A 24 -1.79 18.48 0.21
CA GLN A 24 -1.71 17.60 -0.95
C GLN A 24 -3.01 16.82 -1.15
N GLN A 25 -3.55 16.79 -2.37
CA GLN A 25 -4.74 16.02 -2.71
C GLN A 25 -4.38 14.54 -2.89
N ARG A 26 -5.03 13.67 -2.11
CA ARG A 26 -4.82 12.21 -2.15
C ARG A 26 -6.10 11.49 -2.55
N PRO A 27 -6.01 10.37 -3.29
CA PRO A 27 -7.17 9.53 -3.56
C PRO A 27 -7.69 8.94 -2.26
N CYS A 28 -9.01 8.88 -2.11
CA CYS A 28 -9.62 8.20 -0.98
C CYS A 28 -9.66 6.70 -1.25
N ILE A 29 -9.04 5.93 -0.36
CA ILE A 29 -9.08 4.47 -0.37
C ILE A 29 -9.88 4.08 0.87
N SER A 30 -11.07 3.51 0.66
CA SER A 30 -11.82 2.95 1.78
C SER A 30 -11.18 1.61 2.15
N PRO A 31 -10.98 1.32 3.46
CA PRO A 31 -10.45 0.02 3.89
C PRO A 31 -11.41 -1.16 3.63
N TYR A 32 -12.63 -0.87 3.15
CA TYR A 32 -13.64 -1.86 2.77
C TYR A 32 -13.83 -1.97 1.25
N LEU A 33 -12.96 -1.34 0.46
CA LEU A 33 -12.93 -1.48 -0.99
C LEU A 33 -11.70 -2.31 -1.36
N ASP A 34 -11.93 -3.56 -1.76
CA ASP A 34 -10.98 -4.34 -2.55
C ASP A 34 -10.90 -3.69 -3.93
N ILE A 35 -9.77 -3.03 -4.22
CA ILE A 35 -9.52 -2.41 -5.51
C ILE A 35 -8.67 -3.39 -6.31
N THR A 36 -9.27 -4.04 -7.30
CA THR A 36 -8.51 -4.49 -8.48
C THR A 36 -8.14 -3.26 -9.28
N ASP A 37 -6.93 -3.28 -9.86
CA ASP A 37 -6.29 -2.19 -10.61
C ASP A 37 -7.01 -1.88 -11.94
N ASP A 38 -8.28 -1.50 -11.86
CA ASP A 38 -9.04 -0.89 -12.93
C ASP A 38 -10.23 -0.22 -12.24
N GLY A 39 -10.35 1.10 -12.33
CA GLY A 39 -11.32 1.90 -11.57
C GLY A 39 -12.80 1.69 -11.94
N SER A 40 -13.20 0.47 -12.27
CA SER A 40 -14.55 0.06 -12.60
C SER A 40 -15.27 -0.47 -11.36
N TYR A 41 -16.39 0.16 -11.01
CA TYR A 41 -17.33 -0.40 -10.06
C TYR A 41 -17.96 -1.64 -10.73
N VAL A 42 -17.59 -2.84 -10.29
CA VAL A 42 -18.34 -4.04 -10.63
C VAL A 42 -19.31 -4.32 -9.49
N GLU A 43 -20.58 -3.95 -9.69
CA GLU A 43 -21.67 -4.58 -8.94
C GLU A 43 -21.61 -6.08 -9.20
N ALA A 44 -21.75 -6.88 -8.14
CA ALA A 44 -21.59 -8.32 -8.19
C ALA A 44 -22.54 -8.94 -9.21
N SER A 45 -22.00 -9.36 -10.34
CA SER A 45 -22.65 -10.31 -11.24
C SER A 45 -21.58 -11.17 -11.89
N ASP A 46 -21.51 -12.39 -11.35
CA ASP A 46 -21.03 -13.63 -11.94
C ASP A 46 -20.55 -13.52 -13.39
N THR A 47 -19.22 -13.48 -13.59
CA THR A 47 -18.59 -14.01 -14.78
C THR A 47 -17.11 -14.26 -14.51
N SER A 48 -16.81 -15.54 -14.31
CA SER A 48 -15.47 -16.10 -14.40
C SER A 48 -14.80 -15.73 -15.74
N SER A 49 -13.47 -15.66 -15.71
CA SER A 49 -12.51 -15.78 -16.83
C SER A 49 -11.81 -14.48 -17.27
N VAL A 50 -10.69 -14.18 -16.59
CA VAL A 50 -9.38 -13.94 -17.23
C VAL A 50 -8.33 -14.49 -16.25
N GLU A 51 -7.88 -15.72 -16.41
CA GLU A 51 -6.56 -16.04 -16.97
C GLU A 51 -5.58 -14.85 -16.99
N GLY A 52 -4.52 -14.94 -16.15
CA GLY A 52 -3.25 -14.27 -16.42
C GLY A 52 -2.88 -13.06 -15.56
N TYR A 53 -2.70 -13.24 -14.25
CA TYR A 53 -1.64 -12.50 -13.56
C TYR A 53 -0.47 -13.47 -13.33
N PRO A 54 0.62 -13.40 -14.11
CA PRO A 54 1.85 -14.03 -13.66
C PRO A 54 2.21 -13.43 -12.29
N PRO A 55 2.80 -14.21 -11.36
CA PRO A 55 3.38 -13.61 -10.17
C PRO A 55 4.34 -12.53 -10.67
N SER A 56 4.12 -11.28 -10.25
CA SER A 56 5.15 -10.25 -10.33
C SER A 56 6.29 -10.69 -9.43
N ASP A 57 7.09 -11.63 -9.93
CA ASP A 57 8.47 -11.83 -9.57
C ASP A 57 9.19 -10.57 -10.06
N GLU A 58 9.04 -9.49 -9.29
CA GLU A 58 9.88 -8.32 -9.46
C GLU A 58 11.18 -8.63 -8.71
N PRO A 59 12.32 -8.77 -9.42
CA PRO A 59 13.60 -9.11 -8.83
C PRO A 59 14.20 -7.87 -8.15
N GLY A 60 13.63 -7.48 -7.02
CA GLY A 60 14.17 -6.45 -6.12
C GLY A 60 14.30 -6.92 -4.67
N ALA A 61 13.66 -8.03 -4.32
CA ALA A 61 13.68 -8.63 -2.97
C ALA A 61 14.50 -9.93 -2.89
N ALA A 62 15.27 -10.27 -3.93
CA ALA A 62 15.91 -11.58 -4.10
C ALA A 62 17.31 -11.71 -3.47
N GLU A 63 17.78 -10.73 -2.69
CA GLU A 63 19.08 -10.81 -2.02
C GLU A 63 18.97 -11.39 -0.59
N PHE A 64 17.79 -11.29 0.05
CA PHE A 64 17.55 -11.74 1.42
C PHE A 64 16.46 -12.81 1.45
N SER A 65 16.57 -13.76 2.37
CA SER A 65 15.54 -14.80 2.50
C SER A 65 14.20 -14.17 2.87
N SER A 66 13.11 -14.74 2.36
CA SER A 66 11.75 -14.28 2.67
C SER A 66 11.45 -14.29 4.17
N ASP A 67 12.04 -15.23 4.91
CA ASP A 67 11.95 -15.32 6.37
C ASP A 67 12.64 -14.14 7.07
N HIS A 68 13.86 -13.78 6.61
CA HIS A 68 14.61 -12.63 7.14
C HIS A 68 13.86 -11.32 6.91
N VAL A 69 13.35 -11.11 5.69
CA VAL A 69 12.54 -9.94 5.34
C VAL A 69 11.30 -9.86 6.25
N GLN A 70 10.59 -10.97 6.45
CA GLN A 70 9.40 -11.02 7.29
C GLN A 70 9.71 -10.69 8.76
N TYR A 71 10.82 -11.22 9.28
CA TYR A 71 11.30 -10.95 10.63
C TYR A 71 11.65 -9.46 10.82
N CYS A 72 12.44 -8.89 9.91
CA CYS A 72 12.85 -7.50 9.94
C CYS A 72 11.65 -6.54 9.83
N PHE A 73 10.70 -6.85 8.95
CA PHE A 73 9.48 -6.06 8.75
C PHE A 73 8.60 -6.06 10.01
N SER A 74 8.52 -7.21 10.70
CA SER A 74 7.76 -7.34 11.96
C SER A 74 8.42 -6.59 13.12
N ARG A 75 9.76 -6.54 13.14
CA ARG A 75 10.54 -5.92 14.21
C ARG A 75 10.71 -4.41 14.06
N TYR A 76 10.90 -3.94 12.83
CA TYR A 76 11.15 -2.53 12.53
C TYR A 76 10.10 -1.99 11.56
N ARG A 77 9.22 -1.11 12.07
CA ARG A 77 8.15 -0.46 11.28
C ARG A 77 8.65 0.37 10.09
N SER A 78 9.94 0.72 10.09
CA SER A 78 10.61 1.56 9.09
C SER A 78 11.56 0.76 8.20
N TYR A 79 11.49 -0.57 8.22
CA TYR A 79 12.33 -1.46 7.41
C TYR A 79 12.08 -1.27 5.90
N ARG A 80 13.15 -1.36 5.13
CA ARG A 80 13.17 -1.29 3.67
C ARG A 80 13.79 -2.56 3.11
N PRO A 81 13.02 -3.42 2.41
CA PRO A 81 13.55 -4.65 1.84
C PRO A 81 14.54 -4.40 0.69
N GLU A 82 14.48 -3.24 0.03
CA GLU A 82 15.30 -2.90 -1.14
C GLU A 82 16.80 -2.80 -0.83
N ASP A 83 17.14 -2.44 0.42
CA ASP A 83 18.51 -2.21 0.89
C ASP A 83 18.77 -2.86 2.25
N ASN A 84 17.83 -3.68 2.75
CA ASN A 84 17.85 -4.32 4.07
C ASN A 84 18.04 -3.35 5.26
N SER A 85 17.64 -2.09 5.10
CA SER A 85 17.93 -1.04 6.08
C SER A 85 16.70 -0.51 6.83
N TYR A 86 16.85 -0.27 8.13
CA TYR A 86 15.81 0.24 9.02
C TYR A 86 16.24 1.52 9.74
N GLN A 87 15.26 2.31 10.19
CA GLN A 87 15.50 3.53 10.97
C GLN A 87 15.42 3.22 12.48
N PRO A 88 16.51 3.40 13.26
CA PRO A 88 16.48 3.17 14.70
C PRO A 88 15.69 4.27 15.44
N TYR A 89 15.06 3.90 16.56
CA TYR A 89 14.25 4.81 17.37
C TYR A 89 15.04 5.99 17.96
N SER A 90 16.35 5.85 18.12
CA SER A 90 17.25 6.92 18.58
C SER A 90 17.46 8.04 17.54
N GLY A 91 16.90 7.92 16.33
CA GLY A 91 16.95 8.99 15.32
C GLY A 91 18.27 9.11 14.56
N GLY A 92 19.10 8.06 14.55
CA GLY A 92 20.40 8.03 13.86
C GLY A 92 20.32 7.67 12.37
N PRO A 93 21.45 7.43 11.68
CA PRO A 93 21.45 6.89 10.33
C PRO A 93 20.76 5.51 10.27
N ARG A 94 20.31 5.12 9.06
CA ARG A 94 19.72 3.79 8.84
C ARG A 94 20.75 2.70 9.16
N ARG A 95 20.28 1.58 9.71
CA ARG A 95 21.11 0.42 10.05
C ARG A 95 20.65 -0.81 9.27
N GLN A 96 21.59 -1.71 9.00
CA GLN A 96 21.28 -2.98 8.36
C GLN A 96 20.58 -3.93 9.32
N CYS A 97 19.59 -4.66 8.82
CA CYS A 97 18.93 -5.72 9.57
C CYS A 97 19.75 -7.01 9.48
N GLU A 98 20.04 -7.60 10.64
CA GLU A 98 20.80 -8.83 10.84
C GLU A 98 20.01 -9.83 11.68
#